data_AF-H9MBD8-F1
#
_entry.id   AF-H9MBD8-F1
#
_cell.length_a   1.000
_cell.length_b   1.000
_cell.length_c   1.000
_cell.angle_alpha   90.00
_cell.angle_beta   90.00
_cell.angle_gamma   90.00
#
_symmetry.space_group_name_H-M   'P 1'
#
loop_
_entity.id
_entity.type
_entity.pdbx_description
1 polymer ?
#
loop_
_entity_poly.entity_id
_entity_poly.type
_entity_poly.pdbx_seq_one_letter_code
_entity_poly.pdbx_strand_id
1 'polypeptide(L)'
;LPTNYRPIRAPALRTPPNTQAVILAPVPQAQKVSIVSPPYSFQIPCRRISTPADIEHFLNSDSGRSFLGFVVALSESIRGHKISDECHESPSVKAIVEILVIMDAWIDEIPPLQQPARYGNPAFRQWQERLHNGQELMDRVLTPDLRASIPEI
;
A
#
# COMPACT_ATOMS: atom_id res chain seq x y z
N LEU A 1 -30.36 33.99 13.46
CA LEU A 1 -29.64 32.73 13.77
C LEU A 1 -28.16 32.98 13.50
N PRO A 2 -27.28 33.00 14.51
CA PRO A 2 -25.87 33.32 14.27
C PRO A 2 -25.17 32.13 13.61
N THR A 3 -24.42 32.43 12.56
CA THR A 3 -23.62 31.52 11.76
C THR A 3 -22.45 30.98 12.59
N ASN A 4 -22.32 29.65 12.64
CA ASN A 4 -21.22 28.89 13.26
C ASN A 4 -19.88 29.07 12.48
N TYR A 5 -19.43 30.31 12.29
CA TYR A 5 -18.12 30.55 11.68
C TYR A 5 -17.01 30.35 12.71
N ARG A 6 -16.14 29.38 12.45
CA ARG A 6 -14.96 29.09 13.30
C ARG A 6 -13.67 29.48 12.55
N PRO A 7 -12.80 30.31 13.15
CA PRO A 7 -11.55 30.73 12.50
C PRO A 7 -10.58 29.56 12.29
N ILE A 8 -9.77 29.65 11.24
CA ILE A 8 -8.81 28.62 10.80
C ILE A 8 -7.76 28.27 11.89
N ARG A 9 -7.50 29.18 12.83
CA ARG A 9 -6.54 28.98 13.94
C ARG A 9 -7.19 28.67 15.30
N ALA A 10 -8.48 28.33 15.34
CA ALA A 10 -9.09 27.92 16.59
C ALA A 10 -8.49 26.60 17.08
N PRO A 11 -8.22 26.43 18.40
CA PRO A 11 -7.72 25.17 18.94
C PRO A 11 -8.66 24.01 18.59
N ALA A 12 -8.09 22.83 18.31
CA ALA A 12 -8.87 21.64 18.00
C ALA A 12 -9.90 21.39 19.10
N LEU A 13 -11.16 21.17 18.72
CA LEU A 13 -12.14 20.66 19.68
C LEU A 13 -11.66 19.27 20.06
N ARG A 14 -11.38 19.05 21.34
CA ARG A 14 -11.22 17.69 21.87
C ARG A 14 -12.60 17.06 21.88
N THR A 15 -13.08 16.61 20.71
CA THR A 15 -14.16 15.63 20.69
C THR A 15 -13.60 14.39 21.37
N PRO A 16 -14.22 13.90 22.46
CA PRO A 16 -13.84 12.60 22.98
C PRO A 16 -13.95 11.61 21.80
N PRO A 17 -12.96 10.72 21.60
CA PRO A 17 -13.11 9.67 20.61
C PRO A 17 -14.44 8.99 20.89
N ASN A 18 -15.24 8.74 19.85
CA ASN A 18 -16.50 8.03 19.95
C ASN A 18 -16.20 6.59 20.41
N THR A 19 -16.00 6.44 21.71
CA THR A 19 -15.47 5.25 22.38
C THR A 19 -16.43 4.09 22.24
N GLN A 20 -17.72 4.35 22.08
CA GLN A 20 -18.74 3.32 21.88
C GLN A 20 -18.52 2.56 20.56
N ALA A 21 -18.16 3.24 19.47
CA ALA A 21 -17.88 2.58 18.19
C ALA A 21 -16.56 1.78 18.23
N VAL A 22 -15.57 2.25 19.00
CA VAL A 22 -14.27 1.58 19.19
C VAL A 22 -14.40 0.31 20.05
N ILE A 23 -15.34 0.27 21.00
CA ILE A 23 -15.57 -0.87 21.91
C ILE A 23 -16.33 -2.02 21.23
N LEU A 24 -17.17 -1.74 20.22
CA LEU A 24 -18.08 -2.72 19.62
C LEU A 24 -17.51 -3.43 18.38
N ALA A 25 -16.53 -2.85 17.70
CA ALA A 25 -15.90 -3.48 16.55
C ALA A 25 -14.88 -4.53 17.04
N PRO A 26 -14.98 -5.80 16.63
CA PRO A 26 -14.00 -6.80 17.00
C PRO A 26 -12.60 -6.36 16.51
N VAL A 27 -11.61 -6.40 17.40
CA VAL A 27 -10.23 -6.03 17.07
C VAL A 27 -9.72 -7.00 16.00
N PRO A 28 -9.31 -6.51 14.82
CA PRO A 28 -8.75 -7.35 13.78
C PRO A 28 -7.55 -8.15 14.31
N GLN A 29 -7.50 -9.43 14.01
CA GLN A 29 -6.44 -10.33 14.47
C GLN A 29 -5.37 -10.48 13.40
N ALA A 30 -4.11 -10.63 13.81
CA ALA A 30 -3.03 -10.99 12.90
C ALA A 30 -3.36 -12.33 12.21
N GLN A 31 -3.21 -12.37 10.89
CA GLN A 31 -3.37 -13.60 10.11
C GLN A 31 -2.08 -13.87 9.36
N LYS A 32 -1.66 -15.13 9.34
CA LYS A 32 -0.58 -15.56 8.44
C LYS A 32 -1.13 -15.56 7.02
N VAL A 33 -0.37 -15.00 6.09
CA VAL A 33 -0.68 -15.08 4.66
C VAL A 33 -0.62 -16.56 4.26
N SER A 34 -1.72 -17.08 3.71
CA SER A 34 -1.81 -18.46 3.24
C SER A 34 -0.83 -18.69 2.09
N ILE A 35 0.05 -19.69 2.23
CA ILE A 35 0.95 -20.09 1.16
C ILE A 35 0.16 -20.98 0.19
N VAL A 36 -0.01 -20.52 -1.05
CA VAL A 36 -0.66 -21.29 -2.11
C VAL A 36 0.31 -22.35 -2.61
N SER A 37 -0.17 -23.57 -2.87
CA SER A 37 0.64 -24.64 -3.46
C SER A 37 0.36 -24.76 -4.96
N PRO A 38 1.33 -25.20 -5.77
CA PRO A 38 1.11 -25.49 -7.19
C PRO A 38 -0.03 -26.52 -7.42
N PRO A 39 -0.74 -26.48 -8.56
CA PRO A 39 -0.55 -25.54 -9.66
C PRO A 39 -1.10 -24.13 -9.36
N TYR A 40 -0.36 -23.10 -9.78
CA TYR A 40 -0.79 -21.71 -9.63
C TYR A 40 -1.71 -21.29 -10.78
N SER A 41 -2.68 -20.42 -10.48
CA SER A 41 -3.56 -19.80 -11.47
C SER A 41 -3.55 -18.28 -11.28
N PHE A 42 -2.47 -17.65 -11.74
CA PHE A 42 -2.30 -16.20 -11.63
C PHE A 42 -3.21 -15.44 -12.60
N GLN A 43 -3.70 -14.28 -12.19
CA GLN A 43 -4.60 -13.44 -12.99
C GLN A 43 -4.22 -11.96 -12.93
N ILE A 44 -4.47 -11.23 -14.01
CA ILE A 44 -4.31 -9.77 -14.02
C ILE A 44 -5.36 -9.14 -13.09
N PRO A 45 -4.96 -8.30 -12.11
CA PRO A 45 -5.90 -7.66 -11.20
C PRO A 45 -6.84 -6.74 -11.97
N CYS A 46 -8.13 -6.79 -11.63
CA CYS A 46 -9.14 -5.94 -12.22
C CYS A 46 -9.98 -5.27 -11.15
N ARG A 47 -10.59 -4.14 -11.49
CA ARG A 47 -11.44 -3.39 -10.57
C ARG A 47 -12.65 -4.25 -10.17
N ARG A 48 -12.77 -4.54 -8.87
CA ARG A 48 -13.92 -5.27 -8.28
C ARG A 48 -14.81 -4.40 -7.39
N ILE A 49 -14.33 -3.25 -6.93
CA ILE A 49 -15.06 -2.36 -6.02
C ILE A 49 -15.52 -1.12 -6.78
N SER A 50 -16.83 -1.00 -7.01
CA SER A 50 -17.45 0.15 -7.69
C SER A 50 -18.67 0.70 -6.97
N THR A 51 -19.23 -0.06 -6.03
CA THR A 51 -20.42 0.30 -5.25
C THR A 51 -20.18 0.07 -3.75
N PRO A 52 -20.99 0.66 -2.86
CA PRO A 52 -20.91 0.37 -1.43
C PRO A 52 -21.11 -1.13 -1.10
N ALA A 53 -21.96 -1.83 -1.84
CA ALA A 53 -22.17 -3.27 -1.67
C ALA A 53 -20.91 -4.10 -1.99
N ASP A 54 -20.10 -3.66 -2.96
CA ASP A 54 -18.83 -4.32 -3.27
C ASP A 54 -17.82 -4.17 -2.12
N ILE A 55 -17.88 -3.06 -1.38
CA ILE A 55 -17.05 -2.85 -0.18
C ILE A 55 -17.46 -3.85 0.89
N GLU A 56 -18.76 -3.99 1.17
CA GLU A 56 -19.25 -4.99 2.13
C GLU A 56 -18.85 -6.41 1.73
N HIS A 57 -18.94 -6.73 0.43
CA HIS A 57 -18.46 -8.01 -0.08
C HIS A 57 -16.96 -8.19 0.14
N PHE A 58 -16.13 -7.19 -0.19
CA PHE A 58 -14.69 -7.24 0.03
C PHE A 58 -14.34 -7.45 1.52
N LEU A 59 -14.96 -6.69 2.42
CA LEU A 59 -14.71 -6.79 3.86
C LEU A 59 -15.04 -8.17 4.43
N ASN A 60 -16.05 -8.86 3.88
CA ASN A 60 -16.43 -10.20 4.30
C ASN A 60 -15.67 -11.33 3.56
N SER A 61 -14.99 -11.01 2.45
CA SER A 61 -14.23 -11.97 1.64
C SER A 61 -12.94 -12.47 2.32
N ASP A 62 -12.42 -13.61 1.87
CA ASP A 62 -11.12 -14.13 2.31
C ASP A 62 -9.97 -13.15 2.02
N SER A 63 -10.00 -12.48 0.87
CA SER A 63 -8.97 -11.48 0.49
C SER A 63 -8.98 -10.27 1.42
N GLY A 64 -10.17 -9.77 1.78
CA GLY A 64 -10.30 -8.65 2.74
C GLY A 64 -9.80 -9.03 4.13
N ARG A 65 -10.18 -10.22 4.62
CA ARG A 65 -9.68 -10.76 5.90
C ARG A 65 -8.17 -10.95 5.90
N SER A 66 -7.61 -11.52 4.82
CA SER A 66 -6.17 -11.75 4.67
C SER A 66 -5.39 -10.44 4.62
N PHE A 67 -5.87 -9.44 3.85
CA PHE A 67 -5.25 -8.12 3.77
C PHE A 67 -5.20 -7.44 5.15
N LEU A 68 -6.34 -7.39 5.85
CA LEU A 68 -6.39 -6.78 7.17
C LEU A 68 -5.52 -7.53 8.18
N GLY A 69 -5.56 -8.86 8.15
CA GLY A 69 -4.73 -9.70 9.01
C GLY A 69 -3.23 -9.52 8.75
N PHE A 70 -2.81 -9.29 7.49
CA PHE A 70 -1.43 -8.94 7.14
C PHE A 70 -1.01 -7.59 7.74
N VAL A 71 -1.85 -6.55 7.63
CA VAL A 71 -1.58 -5.23 8.22
C VAL A 71 -1.45 -5.32 9.74
N VAL A 72 -2.30 -6.11 10.40
CA VAL A 72 -2.19 -6.34 11.86
C VAL A 72 -0.88 -7.06 12.19
N ALA A 73 -0.53 -8.11 11.44
CA ALA A 73 0.73 -8.83 11.65
C ALA A 73 1.97 -7.93 11.53
N LEU A 74 1.99 -7.01 10.55
CA LEU A 74 3.05 -5.99 10.44
C LEU A 74 3.06 -5.02 11.61
N SER A 75 1.90 -4.57 12.06
CA SER A 75 1.78 -3.63 13.18
C SER A 75 2.24 -4.24 14.50
N GLU A 76 1.97 -5.53 14.71
CA GLU A 76 2.41 -6.26 15.89
C GLU A 76 3.91 -6.55 15.86
N SER A 77 4.48 -6.88 14.69
CA SER A 77 5.90 -7.22 14.57
C SER A 77 6.84 -6.05 14.88
N ILE A 78 6.38 -4.80 14.71
CA ILE A 78 7.17 -3.59 14.99
C ILE A 78 6.89 -2.99 16.38
N ARG A 79 6.00 -3.60 17.18
CA ARG A 79 5.62 -3.03 18.48
C ARG A 79 6.82 -3.03 19.43
N GLY A 80 7.16 -1.84 19.93
CA GLY A 80 8.28 -1.66 20.85
C GLY A 80 9.64 -1.57 20.18
N HIS A 81 9.70 -1.61 18.85
CA HIS A 81 10.90 -1.42 18.06
C HIS A 81 11.03 0.03 17.55
N LYS A 82 12.26 0.52 17.44
CA LYS A 82 12.59 1.79 16.78
C LYS A 82 13.03 1.52 15.34
N ILE A 83 12.93 2.55 14.50
CA ILE A 83 13.44 2.50 13.12
C ILE A 83 14.97 2.23 13.10
N SER A 84 15.69 2.70 14.12
CA SER A 84 17.14 2.52 14.24
C SER A 84 17.57 1.16 14.77
N ASP A 85 16.65 0.31 15.20
CA ASP A 85 17.00 -1.00 15.74
C ASP A 85 17.51 -1.89 14.61
N GLU A 86 18.54 -2.70 14.88
CA GLU A 86 19.01 -3.69 13.92
C GLU A 86 17.91 -4.73 13.64
N CYS A 87 17.72 -5.06 12.38
CA CYS A 87 16.74 -6.05 11.94
C CYS A 87 17.34 -7.00 10.90
N HIS A 88 16.72 -8.17 10.75
CA HIS A 88 17.14 -9.11 9.73
C HIS A 88 16.69 -8.64 8.33
N GLU A 89 17.65 -8.43 7.45
CA GLU A 89 17.39 -8.11 6.04
C GLU A 89 17.59 -9.36 5.18
N SER A 90 16.47 -9.93 4.71
CA SER A 90 16.51 -11.06 3.77
C SER A 90 16.93 -10.58 2.36
N PRO A 91 17.40 -11.49 1.47
CA PRO A 91 17.72 -11.13 0.09
C PRO A 91 16.55 -10.45 -0.65
N SER A 92 15.32 -10.91 -0.44
CA SER A 92 14.13 -10.31 -1.04
C SER A 92 13.86 -8.89 -0.52
N VAL A 93 14.07 -8.63 0.78
CA VAL A 93 13.93 -7.28 1.35
C VAL A 93 14.96 -6.34 0.73
N LYS A 94 16.22 -6.79 0.60
CA LYS A 94 17.28 -6.00 -0.05
C LYS A 94 16.96 -5.70 -1.51
N ALA A 95 16.49 -6.69 -2.27
CA ALA A 95 16.08 -6.50 -3.65
C ALA A 95 14.93 -5.48 -3.80
N ILE A 96 13.93 -5.51 -2.90
CA ILE A 96 12.85 -4.51 -2.87
C ILE A 96 13.41 -3.10 -2.60
N VAL A 97 14.32 -2.96 -1.62
CA VAL A 97 14.97 -1.67 -1.32
C VAL A 97 15.77 -1.16 -2.53
N GLU A 98 16.53 -2.03 -3.21
CA GLU A 98 17.27 -1.67 -4.42
C GLU A 98 16.34 -1.19 -5.55
N ILE A 99 15.19 -1.84 -5.74
CA ILE A 99 14.19 -1.40 -6.71
C ILE A 99 13.67 0.00 -6.36
N LEU A 100 13.40 0.27 -5.08
CA LEU A 100 12.97 1.59 -4.62
C LEU A 100 14.06 2.65 -4.88
N VAL A 101 15.34 2.33 -4.67
CA VAL A 101 16.47 3.22 -4.98
C VAL A 101 16.56 3.51 -6.49
N ILE A 102 16.36 2.50 -7.34
CA ILE A 102 16.33 2.69 -8.81
C ILE A 102 15.17 3.62 -9.20
N MET A 103 13.98 3.39 -8.64
CA MET A 103 12.79 4.22 -8.90
C MET A 103 12.95 5.66 -8.42
N ASP A 104 13.67 5.86 -7.31
CA ASP A 104 14.02 7.18 -6.76
C ASP A 104 15.01 7.92 -7.68
N ALA A 105 16.06 7.25 -8.17
CA ALA A 105 17.02 7.84 -9.10
C ALA A 105 16.37 8.31 -10.42
N TRP A 106 15.30 7.64 -10.88
CA TRP A 106 14.54 8.10 -12.05
C TRP A 106 13.90 9.48 -11.87
N ILE A 107 13.68 9.94 -10.63
CA ILE A 107 13.14 11.27 -10.36
C ILE A 107 14.15 12.35 -10.79
N ASP A 108 15.44 12.13 -10.53
CA ASP A 108 16.51 13.03 -10.96
C ASP A 108 16.68 13.01 -12.49
N GLU A 109 16.51 11.85 -13.12
CA GLU A 109 16.58 11.68 -14.57
C GLU A 109 15.37 12.26 -15.32
N ILE A 110 14.23 12.41 -14.64
CA ILE A 110 12.96 12.86 -15.21
C ILE A 110 12.51 14.13 -14.45
N PRO A 111 13.19 15.27 -14.66
CA PRO A 111 12.93 16.47 -13.91
C PRO A 111 11.53 17.04 -14.21
N PRO A 112 10.91 17.76 -13.26
CA PRO A 112 9.63 18.42 -13.47
C PRO A 112 9.65 19.37 -14.67
N LEU A 113 8.64 19.25 -15.54
CA LEU A 113 8.49 20.17 -16.67
C LEU A 113 7.93 21.51 -16.20
N GLN A 114 8.46 22.61 -16.76
CA GLN A 114 7.89 23.94 -16.58
C GLN A 114 6.48 23.99 -17.19
N GLN A 115 5.47 24.33 -16.39
CA GLN A 115 4.10 24.41 -16.86
C GLN A 115 3.27 25.44 -16.08
N PRO A 116 2.24 26.03 -16.72
CA PRO A 116 1.32 26.97 -16.05
C PRO A 116 0.26 26.26 -15.18
N ALA A 117 0.10 24.95 -15.32
CA ALA A 117 -0.90 24.18 -14.57
C ALA A 117 -0.50 24.05 -13.09
N ARG A 118 -1.49 24.17 -12.20
CA ARG A 118 -1.30 24.16 -10.74
C ARG A 118 -1.28 22.75 -10.12
N TYR A 119 -1.68 21.75 -10.88
CA TYR A 119 -1.80 20.36 -10.43
C TYR A 119 -0.99 19.45 -11.33
N GLY A 120 -0.48 18.34 -10.79
CA GLY A 120 0.13 17.22 -11.52
C GLY A 120 1.20 17.60 -12.56
N ASN A 121 2.47 17.34 -12.28
CA ASN A 121 3.50 17.55 -13.31
C ASN A 121 3.45 16.43 -14.38
N PRO A 122 3.40 16.75 -15.69
CA PRO A 122 3.41 15.74 -16.75
C PRO A 122 4.67 14.85 -16.76
N ALA A 123 5.77 15.29 -16.16
CA ALA A 123 6.96 14.46 -15.91
C ALA A 123 6.61 13.15 -15.17
N PHE A 124 5.58 13.17 -14.30
CA PHE A 124 5.12 11.97 -13.62
C PHE A 124 4.63 10.88 -14.60
N ARG A 125 4.05 11.25 -15.75
CA ARG A 125 3.64 10.26 -16.77
C ARG A 125 4.85 9.58 -17.41
N GLN A 126 5.93 10.33 -17.64
CA GLN A 126 7.18 9.77 -18.17
C GLN A 126 7.82 8.81 -17.15
N TRP A 127 7.82 9.19 -15.88
CA TRP A 127 8.25 8.31 -14.78
C TRP A 127 7.39 7.04 -14.71
N GLN A 128 6.07 7.18 -14.82
CA GLN A 128 5.14 6.06 -14.79
C GLN A 128 5.27 5.14 -16.02
N GLU A 129 5.51 5.69 -17.20
CA GLU A 129 5.75 4.92 -18.43
C GLU A 129 7.04 4.11 -18.32
N ARG A 130 8.10 4.69 -17.76
CA ARG A 130 9.33 3.96 -17.46
C ARG A 130 9.09 2.81 -16.48
N LEU A 131 8.29 3.03 -15.43
CA LEU A 131 7.91 1.99 -14.48
C LEU A 131 7.11 0.85 -15.15
N HIS A 132 6.16 1.15 -16.03
CA HIS A 132 5.39 0.13 -16.77
C HIS A 132 6.26 -0.75 -17.67
N ASN A 133 7.31 -0.16 -18.24
CA ASN A 133 8.26 -0.88 -19.09
C ASN A 133 9.31 -1.66 -18.27
N GLY A 134 9.45 -1.37 -16.97
CA GLY A 134 10.44 -1.97 -16.07
C GLY A 134 10.02 -3.30 -15.42
N GLN A 135 9.26 -4.16 -16.10
CA GLN A 135 8.78 -5.44 -15.54
C GLN A 135 9.94 -6.37 -15.10
N GLU A 136 11.10 -6.22 -15.72
CA GLU A 136 12.36 -6.89 -15.34
C GLU A 136 12.84 -6.59 -13.92
N LEU A 137 12.36 -5.51 -13.28
CA LEU A 137 12.62 -5.24 -11.87
C LEU A 137 12.07 -6.37 -10.99
N MET A 138 10.96 -7.00 -11.39
CA MET A 138 10.36 -8.12 -10.64
C MET A 138 11.24 -9.38 -10.68
N ASP A 139 12.06 -9.57 -11.73
CA ASP A 139 13.01 -10.69 -11.81
C ASP A 139 14.10 -10.61 -10.71
N ARG A 140 14.27 -9.46 -10.04
CA ARG A 140 15.17 -9.31 -8.88
C ARG A 140 14.60 -9.86 -7.57
N VAL A 141 13.27 -9.93 -7.47
CA VAL A 141 12.57 -10.36 -6.24
C VAL A 141 12.04 -11.78 -6.40
N LEU A 142 11.52 -12.12 -7.58
CA LEU A 142 10.87 -13.38 -7.86
C LEU A 142 11.87 -14.46 -8.28
N THR A 143 11.63 -15.68 -7.80
CA THR A 143 12.34 -16.87 -8.28
C THR A 143 11.79 -17.30 -9.66
N PRO A 144 12.57 -18.05 -10.46
CA PRO A 144 12.15 -18.45 -11.82
C PRO A 144 10.82 -19.21 -11.88
N ASP A 145 10.48 -19.97 -10.83
CA ASP A 145 9.23 -20.73 -10.70
C ASP A 145 8.01 -19.84 -10.44
N LEU A 146 8.21 -18.61 -9.96
CA LEU A 146 7.16 -17.62 -9.72
C LEU A 146 7.07 -16.56 -10.82
N ARG A 147 7.86 -16.65 -11.89
CA ARG A 147 7.83 -15.66 -12.98
C ARG A 147 6.44 -15.52 -13.62
N ALA A 148 5.63 -16.58 -13.60
CA ALA A 148 4.25 -16.55 -14.09
C ALA A 148 3.32 -15.65 -13.26
N SER A 149 3.73 -15.20 -12.06
CA SER A 149 2.96 -14.30 -11.21
C SER A 149 3.15 -12.82 -11.53
N ILE A 150 4.11 -12.45 -12.38
CA ILE A 150 4.38 -11.04 -12.73
C ILE A 150 3.11 -10.27 -13.17
N PRO A 151 2.17 -10.84 -13.94
CA PRO A 151 0.95 -10.12 -14.31
C PRO A 151 0.01 -9.82 -13.12
N GLU A 152 0.18 -10.50 -11.99
CA GLU A 152 -0.64 -10.34 -10.78
C GLU A 152 -0.04 -9.39 -9.73
N ILE A 153 1.28 -9.20 -9.76
CA ILE A 153 2.07 -8.43 -8.77
C ILE A 153 2.55 -7.11 -9.37
#